data_AF-A0A2U8X2X1-F1
#
_entry.id   AF-A0A2U8X2X1-F1
#
_cell.length_a   1.000
_cell.length_b   1.000
_cell.length_c   1.000
_cell.angle_alpha   90.00
_cell.angle_beta   90.00
_cell.angle_gamma   90.00
#
_symmetry.space_group_name_H-M   'P 1'
#
loop_
_entity.id
_entity.type
_entity.pdbx_description
1 polymer ?
#
loop_
_entity_poly.entity_id
_entity_poly.type
_entity_poly.pdbx_seq_one_letter_code
_entity_poly.pdbx_strand_id
1 'polypeptide(L)'
;MRNPGRKPGNSPDRPSREGKRHAAAPNAAAPTLVLALAALAGLIATALPSAAAERRIALVVGNGAYAGGAIPTAANDAGLVAQTLQAAGFDVVGARDLDEESLRRSLRDFTDKAAAAGSDAVAFVYLSGYGLQLENEAYLAPVDARIETASDVPLQALRVSDYVKRLAALPLKARFVVLDAARTAPFRLRGDPLAGGLPLAEAEPGSLIAYNAAPAPSARPRPGPTGLTRWRWSR
;
A
#
# COMPACT_ATOMS: atom_id res chain seq x y z
N MET A 1 4.20 -104.02 1.27
CA MET A 1 4.13 -102.68 0.65
C MET A 1 3.49 -102.81 -0.74
N ARG A 2 2.61 -101.86 -1.07
CA ARG A 2 1.86 -101.54 -2.33
C ARG A 2 2.53 -101.99 -3.65
N ASN A 3 1.87 -102.21 -4.81
CA ASN A 3 0.49 -102.31 -5.34
C ASN A 3 0.69 -102.73 -6.83
N PRO A 4 -0.13 -103.58 -7.48
CA PRO A 4 0.09 -104.02 -8.85
C PRO A 4 -0.52 -103.03 -9.87
N GLY A 5 0.04 -103.02 -11.07
CA GLY A 5 -0.37 -102.15 -12.17
C GLY A 5 -1.50 -102.71 -13.05
N ARG A 6 -2.05 -101.84 -13.91
CA ARG A 6 -2.39 -102.05 -15.34
C ARG A 6 -3.27 -100.90 -15.86
N LYS A 7 -2.94 -100.38 -17.05
CA LYS A 7 -3.87 -99.76 -18.02
C LYS A 7 -4.48 -100.88 -18.91
N PRO A 8 -5.31 -100.64 -19.97
CA PRO A 8 -6.15 -99.51 -20.42
C PRO A 8 -7.61 -99.95 -20.78
N GLY A 9 -8.47 -99.06 -21.29
CA GLY A 9 -9.74 -99.44 -21.96
C GLY A 9 -10.58 -98.24 -22.41
N ASN A 10 -11.02 -98.26 -23.68
CA ASN A 10 -11.61 -97.16 -24.45
C ASN A 10 -13.14 -97.37 -24.69
N SER A 11 -13.84 -96.25 -24.97
CA SER A 11 -15.12 -96.07 -25.71
C SER A 11 -16.48 -96.31 -25.00
N PRO A 12 -17.62 -95.72 -25.48
CA PRO A 12 -17.85 -94.53 -26.33
C PRO A 12 -19.00 -93.58 -25.86
N ASP A 13 -19.11 -92.45 -26.57
CA ASP A 13 -20.30 -91.65 -26.94
C ASP A 13 -21.30 -90.98 -25.96
N ARG A 14 -21.62 -89.74 -26.36
CA ARG A 14 -22.54 -88.67 -25.85
C ARG A 14 -24.04 -89.05 -25.97
N PRO A 15 -25.05 -88.32 -25.38
CA PRO A 15 -25.14 -86.85 -25.40
C PRO A 15 -25.83 -86.08 -24.24
N SER A 16 -25.48 -84.79 -24.22
CA SER A 16 -26.28 -83.58 -23.98
C SER A 16 -27.33 -83.52 -22.85
N ARG A 17 -27.02 -82.72 -21.83
CA ARG A 17 -28.02 -81.86 -21.15
C ARG A 17 -27.49 -80.43 -21.03
N GLU A 18 -27.93 -79.63 -22.00
CA GLU A 18 -27.99 -78.17 -21.98
C GLU A 18 -28.95 -77.72 -20.86
N GLY A 19 -28.56 -76.76 -20.01
CA GLY A 19 -29.39 -76.35 -18.88
C GLY A 19 -28.87 -75.17 -18.06
N LYS A 20 -28.63 -74.04 -18.74
CA LYS A 20 -28.63 -72.64 -18.24
C LYS A 20 -27.86 -72.32 -16.96
N ARG A 21 -26.60 -71.90 -17.13
CA ARG A 21 -25.97 -70.93 -16.22
C ARG A 21 -26.27 -69.52 -16.75
N HIS A 22 -26.99 -68.73 -15.96
CA HIS A 22 -27.12 -67.29 -16.20
C HIS A 22 -25.73 -66.65 -16.08
N ALA A 23 -25.17 -66.21 -17.21
CA ALA A 23 -24.04 -65.31 -17.21
C ALA A 23 -24.50 -63.96 -16.65
N ALA A 24 -23.92 -63.54 -15.53
CA ALA A 24 -24.01 -62.18 -15.05
C ALA A 24 -23.31 -61.26 -16.07
N ALA A 25 -24.02 -60.24 -16.54
CA ALA A 25 -23.45 -59.20 -17.39
C ALA A 25 -22.30 -58.48 -16.67
N PRO A 26 -21.22 -58.08 -17.36
CA PRO A 26 -20.24 -57.19 -16.77
C PRO A 26 -20.88 -55.81 -16.54
N ASN A 27 -20.90 -55.35 -15.28
CA ASN A 27 -21.34 -54.01 -14.89
C ASN A 27 -20.45 -52.96 -15.57
N ALA A 28 -20.91 -52.41 -16.69
CA ALA A 28 -20.29 -51.30 -17.40
C ALA A 28 -20.62 -49.92 -16.76
N ALA A 29 -20.57 -49.84 -15.43
CA ALA A 29 -20.94 -48.63 -14.68
C ALA A 29 -19.75 -47.91 -14.01
N ALA A 30 -18.52 -48.27 -14.36
CA ALA A 30 -17.31 -47.71 -13.75
C ALA A 30 -16.64 -46.52 -14.50
N PRO A 31 -16.76 -46.31 -15.84
CA PRO A 31 -16.01 -45.22 -16.48
C PRO A 31 -16.72 -43.86 -16.42
N THR A 32 -18.04 -43.83 -16.20
CA THR A 32 -18.85 -42.60 -16.28
C THR A 32 -18.76 -41.72 -15.03
N LEU A 33 -18.51 -42.32 -13.85
CA LEU A 33 -18.42 -41.59 -12.58
C LEU A 33 -17.07 -40.86 -12.42
N VAL A 34 -15.99 -41.45 -12.95
CA VAL A 34 -14.62 -40.88 -12.88
C VAL A 34 -14.50 -39.64 -13.78
N LEU A 35 -15.14 -39.64 -14.95
CA LEU A 35 -15.19 -38.45 -15.82
C LEU A 35 -16.06 -37.32 -15.24
N ALA A 36 -17.14 -37.64 -14.54
CA ALA A 36 -18.00 -36.63 -13.91
C ALA A 36 -17.32 -35.91 -12.74
N LEU A 37 -16.51 -36.63 -11.94
CA LEU A 37 -15.69 -36.03 -10.86
C LEU A 37 -14.51 -35.21 -11.39
N ALA A 38 -13.87 -35.64 -12.48
CA ALA A 38 -12.80 -34.86 -13.12
C ALA A 38 -13.32 -33.57 -13.78
N ALA A 39 -14.52 -33.61 -14.37
CA ALA A 39 -15.18 -32.41 -14.92
C ALA A 39 -15.60 -31.42 -13.82
N LEU A 40 -16.03 -31.91 -12.64
CA LEU A 40 -16.36 -31.07 -11.50
C LEU A 40 -15.10 -30.46 -10.84
N ALA A 41 -13.99 -31.21 -10.77
CA ALA A 41 -12.70 -30.69 -10.29
C ALA A 41 -12.11 -29.64 -11.23
N GLY A 42 -12.29 -29.79 -12.54
CA GLY A 42 -11.88 -28.79 -13.55
C GLY A 42 -12.70 -27.49 -13.48
N LEU A 43 -13.98 -27.57 -13.11
CA LEU A 43 -14.87 -26.40 -13.00
C LEU A 43 -14.65 -25.60 -11.69
N ILE A 44 -14.11 -26.24 -10.64
CA ILE A 44 -13.76 -25.58 -9.37
C ILE A 44 -12.40 -24.86 -9.48
N ALA A 45 -11.52 -25.27 -10.40
CA ALA A 45 -10.20 -24.67 -10.58
C ALA A 45 -10.18 -23.33 -11.35
N THR A 46 -11.26 -22.98 -12.06
CA THR A 46 -11.33 -21.76 -12.89
C THR A 46 -12.01 -20.57 -12.21
N ALA A 47 -12.39 -20.69 -10.94
CA ALA A 47 -13.15 -19.66 -10.21
C ALA A 47 -12.49 -19.21 -8.89
N LEU A 48 -11.17 -19.38 -8.75
CA LEU A 48 -10.45 -18.57 -7.76
C LEU A 48 -10.38 -17.15 -8.33
N PRO A 49 -11.07 -16.15 -7.75
CA PRO A 49 -10.76 -14.77 -8.10
C PRO A 49 -9.26 -14.62 -7.84
N SER A 50 -8.50 -14.26 -8.88
CA SER A 50 -7.20 -13.68 -8.66
C SER A 50 -7.47 -12.50 -7.73
N ALA A 51 -7.13 -12.63 -6.46
CA ALA A 51 -7.11 -11.49 -5.56
C ALA A 51 -6.13 -10.52 -6.22
N ALA A 52 -6.67 -9.53 -6.94
CA ALA A 52 -5.88 -8.52 -7.59
C ALA A 52 -4.95 -7.98 -6.51
N ALA A 53 -3.64 -8.19 -6.69
CA ALA A 53 -2.67 -7.84 -5.68
C ALA A 53 -2.90 -6.38 -5.29
N GLU A 54 -3.15 -6.14 -4.00
CA GLU A 54 -3.44 -4.81 -3.45
C GLU A 54 -2.38 -3.83 -3.96
N ARG A 55 -2.80 -2.85 -4.76
CA ARG A 55 -1.86 -1.89 -5.36
C ARG A 55 -1.37 -0.95 -4.26
N ARG A 56 -0.08 -1.01 -3.97
CA ARG A 56 0.57 -0.16 -2.97
C ARG A 56 1.47 0.82 -3.67
N ILE A 57 1.21 2.12 -3.50
CA ILE A 57 2.02 3.18 -4.10
C ILE A 57 2.47 4.16 -3.03
N ALA A 58 3.68 4.69 -3.16
CA ALA A 58 4.17 5.71 -2.24
C ALA A 58 4.88 6.86 -2.95
N LEU A 59 4.76 8.06 -2.36
CA LEU A 59 5.61 9.21 -2.63
C LEU A 59 6.40 9.52 -1.36
N VAL A 60 7.72 9.61 -1.49
CA VAL A 60 8.62 9.88 -0.37
C VAL A 60 9.54 11.03 -0.75
N VAL A 61 9.37 12.18 -0.10
CA VAL A 61 10.14 13.40 -0.36
C VAL A 61 10.94 13.80 0.87
N GLY A 62 12.25 13.98 0.71
CA GLY A 62 13.13 14.54 1.72
C GLY A 62 13.79 15.82 1.24
N ASN A 63 13.33 16.97 1.73
CA ASN A 63 13.96 18.26 1.47
C ASN A 63 14.83 18.66 2.66
N GLY A 64 16.13 18.76 2.43
CA GLY A 64 17.12 19.15 3.44
C GLY A 64 18.15 20.17 2.97
N ALA A 65 18.34 20.37 1.66
CA ALA A 65 19.36 21.26 1.10
C ALA A 65 18.91 22.74 1.01
N TYR A 66 18.26 23.28 2.04
CA TYR A 66 17.84 24.69 2.05
C TYR A 66 19.03 25.63 2.20
N ALA A 67 19.08 26.69 1.40
CA ALA A 67 20.14 27.69 1.46
C ALA A 67 20.24 28.40 2.83
N GLY A 68 19.10 28.64 3.49
CA GLY A 68 19.04 29.35 4.78
C GLY A 68 19.36 28.49 6.00
N GLY A 69 19.45 27.17 5.86
CA GLY A 69 19.70 26.25 6.97
C GLY A 69 19.41 24.81 6.55
N ALA A 70 20.45 24.00 6.38
CA ALA A 70 20.26 22.63 5.95
C ALA A 70 19.62 21.76 7.04
N ILE A 71 18.88 20.73 6.62
CA ILE A 71 18.42 19.61 7.46
C ILE A 71 19.15 18.34 6.97
N PRO A 72 20.37 18.06 7.45
CA PRO A 72 21.20 16.99 6.89
C PRO A 72 20.56 15.60 6.94
N THR A 73 19.65 15.38 7.89
CA THR A 73 18.98 14.09 8.07
C THR A 73 17.80 13.89 7.13
N ALA A 74 17.14 14.95 6.65
CA ALA A 74 15.84 14.83 5.98
C ALA A 74 15.86 13.90 4.77
N ALA A 75 16.88 14.02 3.91
CA ALA A 75 17.03 13.15 2.75
C ALA A 75 17.42 11.71 3.12
N ASN A 76 18.21 11.52 4.19
CA ASN A 76 18.60 10.20 4.66
C ASN A 76 17.40 9.48 5.30
N ASP A 77 16.62 10.19 6.13
CA ASP A 77 15.41 9.70 6.78
C ASP A 77 14.37 9.28 5.73
N ALA A 78 14.16 10.13 4.70
CA ALA A 78 13.33 9.80 3.54
C ALA A 78 13.83 8.54 2.81
N GLY A 79 15.15 8.40 2.63
CA GLY A 79 15.74 7.20 2.01
C GLY A 79 15.48 5.91 2.80
N LEU A 80 15.50 5.97 4.14
CA LEU A 80 15.17 4.82 5.00
C LEU A 80 13.67 4.47 4.95
N VAL A 81 12.81 5.48 4.95
CA VAL A 81 11.35 5.29 4.78
C VAL A 81 11.04 4.67 3.42
N ALA A 82 11.66 5.17 2.35
CA ALA A 82 11.49 4.63 1.00
C ALA A 82 11.87 3.14 0.92
N GLN A 83 13.05 2.77 1.45
CA GLN A 83 13.49 1.37 1.50
C GLN A 83 12.54 0.48 2.30
N THR A 84 12.04 0.98 3.43
CA THR A 84 11.09 0.24 4.27
C THR A 84 9.76 -0.01 3.53
N LEU A 85 9.25 1.02 2.84
CA LEU A 85 8.02 0.90 2.05
C LEU A 85 8.21 -0.04 0.84
N GLN A 86 9.35 0.02 0.16
CA GLN A 86 9.69 -0.91 -0.92
C GLN A 86 9.71 -2.36 -0.41
N ALA A 87 10.35 -2.62 0.74
CA ALA A 87 10.36 -3.94 1.37
C ALA A 87 8.95 -4.42 1.77
N ALA A 88 8.03 -3.49 2.05
CA ALA A 88 6.62 -3.76 2.33
C ALA A 88 5.74 -3.89 1.07
N GLY A 89 6.34 -3.87 -0.13
CA GLY A 89 5.68 -4.08 -1.41
C GLY A 89 5.06 -2.83 -2.04
N PHE A 90 5.44 -1.62 -1.59
CA PHE A 90 5.03 -0.38 -2.24
C PHE A 90 5.87 -0.10 -3.50
N ASP A 91 5.20 0.37 -4.54
CA ASP A 91 5.81 1.04 -5.68
C ASP A 91 6.11 2.50 -5.29
N VAL A 92 7.36 2.73 -4.89
CA VAL A 92 7.82 3.99 -4.29
C VAL A 92 8.44 4.92 -5.33
N VAL A 93 7.91 6.15 -5.38
CA VAL A 93 8.53 7.31 -6.02
C VAL A 93 9.28 8.09 -4.95
N GLY A 94 10.61 7.99 -4.96
CA GLY A 94 11.48 8.73 -4.05
C GLY A 94 12.00 10.01 -4.70
N ALA A 95 12.03 11.11 -3.95
CA ALA A 95 12.60 12.37 -4.39
C ALA A 95 13.34 13.08 -3.25
N ARG A 96 14.34 13.87 -3.62
CA ARG A 96 15.21 14.57 -2.68
C ARG A 96 15.40 16.00 -3.14
N ASP A 97 15.39 16.93 -2.19
CA ASP A 97 15.77 18.33 -2.37
C ASP A 97 15.06 18.99 -3.56
N LEU A 98 13.73 18.88 -3.59
CA LEU A 98 12.89 19.41 -4.67
C LEU A 98 12.70 20.92 -4.55
N ASP A 99 12.88 21.61 -5.69
CA ASP A 99 12.43 22.98 -5.90
C ASP A 99 10.89 23.07 -5.99
N GLU A 100 10.35 24.29 -6.03
CA GLU A 100 8.91 24.51 -6.02
C GLU A 100 8.19 23.78 -7.17
N GLU A 101 8.71 23.93 -8.38
CA GLU A 101 8.10 23.37 -9.60
C GLU A 101 8.08 21.84 -9.53
N SER A 102 9.21 21.23 -9.17
CA SER A 102 9.38 19.79 -9.09
C SER A 102 8.56 19.19 -7.95
N LEU A 103 8.49 19.86 -6.78
CA LEU A 103 7.67 19.41 -5.66
C LEU A 103 6.18 19.41 -6.02
N ARG A 104 5.69 20.49 -6.65
CA ARG A 104 4.29 20.55 -7.13
C ARG A 104 4.02 19.49 -8.19
N ARG A 105 4.97 19.26 -9.12
CA ARG A 105 4.87 18.22 -10.14
C ARG A 105 4.79 16.83 -9.51
N SER A 106 5.71 16.47 -8.63
CA SER A 106 5.73 15.14 -7.98
C SER A 106 4.44 14.82 -7.24
N LEU A 107 3.84 15.80 -6.55
CA LEU A 107 2.56 15.60 -5.85
C LEU A 107 1.39 15.43 -6.82
N ARG A 108 1.36 16.19 -7.92
CA ARG A 108 0.33 16.01 -8.97
C ARG A 108 0.45 14.65 -9.62
N ASP A 109 1.65 14.30 -10.10
CA ASP A 109 1.92 13.03 -10.77
C ASP A 109 1.59 11.84 -9.85
N PHE A 110 1.90 11.94 -8.56
CA PHE A 110 1.52 10.92 -7.58
C PHE A 110 0.01 10.82 -7.40
N THR A 111 -0.71 11.94 -7.36
CA THR A 111 -2.16 11.91 -7.21
C THR A 111 -2.84 11.32 -8.45
N ASP A 112 -2.31 11.59 -9.64
CA ASP A 112 -2.78 10.99 -10.88
C ASP A 112 -2.48 9.48 -10.92
N LYS A 113 -1.29 9.06 -10.46
CA LYS A 113 -0.94 7.64 -10.25
C LYS A 113 -1.89 6.97 -9.26
N ALA A 114 -2.26 7.65 -8.18
CA ALA A 114 -3.23 7.14 -7.21
C ALA A 114 -4.63 6.99 -7.81
N ALA A 115 -5.09 7.97 -8.60
CA ALA A 115 -6.37 7.88 -9.28
C ALA A 115 -6.42 6.69 -10.26
N ALA A 116 -5.32 6.42 -10.96
CA ALA A 116 -5.20 5.28 -11.87
C ALA A 116 -5.10 3.92 -11.16
N ALA A 117 -4.73 3.88 -9.88
CA ALA A 117 -4.52 2.64 -9.13
C ALA A 117 -5.83 1.95 -8.70
N GLY A 118 -6.95 2.68 -8.66
CA GLY A 118 -8.28 2.14 -8.39
C GLY A 118 -8.64 1.96 -6.91
N SER A 119 -9.87 1.47 -6.65
CA SER A 119 -10.50 1.41 -5.32
C SER A 119 -9.78 0.57 -4.28
N ASP A 120 -9.05 -0.45 -4.70
CA ASP A 120 -8.35 -1.37 -3.80
C ASP A 120 -6.94 -0.90 -3.43
N ALA A 121 -6.51 0.26 -3.94
CA ALA A 121 -5.15 0.74 -3.75
C ALA A 121 -4.92 1.39 -2.37
N VAL A 122 -3.69 1.27 -1.89
CA VAL A 122 -3.18 1.95 -0.69
C VAL A 122 -2.14 2.97 -1.12
N ALA A 123 -2.37 4.23 -0.73
CA ALA A 123 -1.44 5.34 -1.01
C ALA A 123 -0.71 5.77 0.27
N PHE A 124 0.61 5.96 0.17
CA PHE A 124 1.45 6.48 1.24
C PHE A 124 2.19 7.72 0.78
N VAL A 125 2.14 8.80 1.56
CA VAL A 125 2.85 10.04 1.29
C VAL A 125 3.71 10.38 2.51
N TYR A 126 5.02 10.48 2.32
CA TYR A 126 5.95 10.96 3.34
C TYR A 126 6.60 12.25 2.85
N LEU A 127 6.48 13.31 3.64
CA LEU A 127 7.09 14.61 3.35
C LEU A 127 7.95 15.04 4.54
N SER A 128 9.24 15.26 4.29
CA SER A 128 10.19 15.77 5.28
C SER A 128 10.80 17.09 4.81
N GLY A 129 10.88 18.08 5.71
CA GLY A 129 11.39 19.40 5.38
C GLY A 129 11.00 20.50 6.37
N TYR A 130 10.98 21.76 5.91
CA TYR A 130 10.44 22.87 6.70
C TYR A 130 8.94 23.03 6.46
N GLY A 131 8.18 22.77 7.51
CA GLY A 131 6.77 23.04 7.60
C GLY A 131 6.53 24.45 8.14
N LEU A 132 5.66 25.20 7.48
CA LEU A 132 5.27 26.55 7.85
C LEU A 132 3.79 26.57 8.20
N GLN A 133 3.42 27.41 9.18
CA GLN A 133 2.04 27.65 9.53
C GLN A 133 1.66 29.11 9.26
N LEU A 134 0.61 29.29 8.47
CA LEU A 134 0.00 30.58 8.20
C LEU A 134 -1.52 30.40 8.18
N GLU A 135 -2.25 31.24 8.92
CA GLU A 135 -3.73 31.23 8.93
C GLU A 135 -4.33 29.85 9.23
N ASN A 136 -3.70 29.10 10.15
CA ASN A 136 -4.10 27.74 10.52
C ASN A 136 -3.99 26.69 9.38
N GLU A 137 -3.26 26.99 8.32
CA GLU A 137 -2.94 26.06 7.24
C GLU A 137 -1.47 25.63 7.29
N ALA A 138 -1.23 24.36 6.95
CA ALA A 138 0.10 23.77 6.87
C ALA A 138 0.68 23.97 5.46
N TYR A 139 1.89 24.49 5.39
CA TYR A 139 2.65 24.63 4.15
C TYR A 139 3.97 23.86 4.24
N LEU A 140 4.43 23.31 3.13
CA LEU A 140 5.75 22.71 3.00
C LEU A 140 6.61 23.59 2.09
N ALA A 141 7.77 24.01 2.59
CA ALA A 141 8.71 24.79 1.82
C ALA A 141 9.55 23.91 0.88
N PRO A 142 9.68 24.26 -0.41
CA PRO A 142 10.71 23.69 -1.29
C PRO A 142 12.12 24.20 -0.93
N VAL A 143 13.17 23.58 -1.46
CA VAL A 143 14.57 23.92 -1.09
C VAL A 143 15.00 25.31 -1.56
N ASP A 144 14.35 25.85 -2.59
CA ASP A 144 14.61 27.14 -3.19
C ASP A 144 13.69 28.27 -2.65
N ALA A 145 12.82 27.98 -1.67
CA ALA A 145 11.90 28.94 -1.10
C ALA A 145 12.61 30.18 -0.50
N ARG A 146 12.09 31.37 -0.82
CA ARG A 146 12.56 32.67 -0.34
C ARG A 146 11.45 33.42 0.40
N ILE A 147 11.24 33.05 1.65
CA ILE A 147 10.20 33.66 2.49
C ILE A 147 10.79 34.89 3.21
N GLU A 148 10.45 36.09 2.74
CA GLU A 148 10.84 37.35 3.40
C GLU A 148 9.71 37.93 4.25
N THR A 149 8.46 37.64 3.91
CA THR A 149 7.24 38.10 4.59
C THR A 149 6.24 36.96 4.72
N ALA A 150 5.24 37.11 5.59
CA ALA A 150 4.17 36.12 5.72
C ALA A 150 3.39 35.92 4.41
N SER A 151 3.24 36.98 3.60
CA SER A 151 2.54 36.94 2.31
C SER A 151 3.28 36.15 1.23
N ASP A 152 4.57 35.85 1.40
CA ASP A 152 5.33 35.03 0.47
C ASP A 152 5.02 33.53 0.63
N VAL A 153 4.54 33.11 1.80
CA VAL A 153 4.26 31.69 2.11
C VAL A 153 3.32 31.04 1.10
N PRO A 154 2.11 31.58 0.80
CA PRO A 154 1.23 30.97 -0.18
C PRO A 154 1.77 31.03 -1.62
N LEU A 155 2.72 31.92 -1.90
CA LEU A 155 3.31 32.10 -3.24
C LEU A 155 4.47 31.15 -3.49
N GLN A 156 5.28 30.85 -2.46
CA GLN A 156 6.55 30.13 -2.60
C GLN A 156 6.58 28.78 -1.87
N ALA A 157 5.52 28.42 -1.15
CA ALA A 157 5.39 27.13 -0.48
C ALA A 157 4.13 26.40 -0.94
N LEU A 158 4.08 25.10 -0.65
CA LEU A 158 2.94 24.26 -1.01
C LEU A 158 2.00 24.11 0.16
N ARG A 159 0.75 24.51 -0.01
CA ARG A 159 -0.32 24.21 0.94
C ARG A 159 -0.60 22.71 0.95
N VAL A 160 -0.39 22.07 2.09
CA VAL A 160 -0.49 20.61 2.24
C VAL A 160 -1.95 20.14 2.10
N SER A 161 -2.91 20.93 2.59
CA SER A 161 -4.33 20.57 2.56
C SER A 161 -4.88 20.40 1.15
N ASP A 162 -4.36 21.12 0.15
CA ASP A 162 -4.79 20.99 -1.25
C ASP A 162 -4.55 19.58 -1.79
N TYR A 163 -3.42 18.96 -1.42
CA TYR A 163 -3.05 17.62 -1.87
C TYR A 163 -3.68 16.54 -1.01
N VAL A 164 -3.76 16.74 0.31
CA VAL A 164 -4.45 15.81 1.20
C VAL A 164 -5.92 15.66 0.82
N LYS A 165 -6.62 16.78 0.55
CA LYS A 165 -8.03 16.77 0.12
C LYS A 165 -8.20 16.11 -1.25
N ARG A 166 -7.30 16.39 -2.20
CA ARG A 166 -7.33 15.75 -3.52
C ARG A 166 -7.14 14.24 -3.41
N LEU A 167 -6.18 13.79 -2.60
CA LEU A 167 -5.94 12.37 -2.38
C LEU A 167 -7.17 11.72 -1.70
N ALA A 168 -7.71 12.38 -0.66
CA ALA A 168 -8.89 11.93 0.10
C ALA A 168 -10.13 11.73 -0.79
N ALA A 169 -10.32 12.56 -1.80
CA ALA A 169 -11.45 12.48 -2.74
C ALA A 169 -11.43 11.26 -3.67
N LEU A 170 -10.30 10.56 -3.79
CA LEU A 170 -10.22 9.36 -4.63
C LEU A 170 -11.01 8.19 -4.00
N PRO A 171 -11.34 7.14 -4.74
CA PRO A 171 -11.72 5.86 -4.14
C PRO A 171 -10.43 5.07 -3.92
N LEU A 172 -9.86 5.09 -2.71
CA LEU A 172 -8.71 4.26 -2.34
C LEU A 172 -9.06 3.51 -1.06
N LYS A 173 -8.52 2.31 -0.90
CA LYS A 173 -8.73 1.45 0.26
C LYS A 173 -8.19 2.10 1.54
N ALA A 174 -7.02 2.74 1.46
CA ALA A 174 -6.42 3.47 2.56
C ALA A 174 -5.43 4.53 2.08
N ARG A 175 -5.27 5.57 2.89
CA ARG A 175 -4.30 6.66 2.68
C ARG A 175 -3.53 6.93 3.94
N PHE A 176 -2.23 7.08 3.80
CA PHE A 176 -1.34 7.48 4.88
C PHE A 176 -0.58 8.72 4.45
N VAL A 177 -0.65 9.79 5.22
CA VAL A 177 0.11 11.02 5.01
C VAL A 177 0.93 11.30 6.25
N VAL A 178 2.25 11.34 6.10
CA VAL A 178 3.21 11.58 7.17
C VAL A 178 3.96 12.87 6.90
N LEU A 179 3.85 13.81 7.84
CA LEU A 179 4.49 15.11 7.79
C LEU A 179 5.59 15.18 8.85
N ASP A 180 6.83 14.99 8.41
CA ASP A 180 8.06 15.20 9.20
C ASP A 180 8.61 16.60 8.96
N ALA A 181 7.80 17.61 9.30
CA ALA A 181 8.08 18.99 8.93
C ALA A 181 7.86 20.01 10.08
N ALA A 182 7.62 19.54 11.30
CA ALA A 182 7.41 20.41 12.48
C ALA A 182 8.74 20.90 13.08
N ARG A 183 9.53 21.62 12.29
CA ARG A 183 10.86 22.15 12.65
C ARG A 183 10.84 23.68 12.54
N THR A 184 11.61 24.35 13.39
CA THR A 184 11.78 25.81 13.29
C THR A 184 12.44 26.15 11.96
N ALA A 185 11.72 26.87 11.11
CA ALA A 185 12.22 27.26 9.80
C ALA A 185 13.29 28.38 9.92
N PRO A 186 14.32 28.39 9.05
CA PRO A 186 15.42 29.33 9.13
C PRO A 186 15.08 30.71 8.52
N PHE A 187 13.87 30.87 7.98
CA PHE A 187 13.41 32.10 7.34
C PHE A 187 13.38 33.26 8.35
N ARG A 188 14.01 34.38 7.98
CA ARG A 188 14.04 35.62 8.76
C ARG A 188 13.02 36.58 8.15
N LEU A 189 11.81 36.58 8.70
CA LEU A 189 10.73 37.41 8.19
C LEU A 189 10.92 38.89 8.58
N ARG A 190 10.55 39.79 7.67
CA ARG A 190 10.28 41.19 7.97
C ARG A 190 8.83 41.30 8.47
N GLY A 191 8.66 41.71 9.72
CA GLY A 191 7.34 41.81 10.36
C GLY A 191 7.07 40.67 11.35
N ASP A 192 5.81 40.28 11.47
CA ASP A 192 5.41 39.26 12.44
C ASP A 192 5.98 37.88 12.10
N PRO A 193 6.46 37.13 13.10
CA PRO A 193 6.93 35.77 12.89
C PRO A 193 5.78 34.83 12.53
N LEU A 194 6.06 33.80 11.75
CA LEU A 194 5.10 32.71 11.51
C LEU A 194 4.79 31.97 12.82
N ALA A 195 3.59 31.39 12.88
CA ALA A 195 3.24 30.51 13.98
C ALA A 195 4.21 29.30 14.02
N GLY A 196 4.58 28.88 15.23
CA GLY A 196 5.44 27.73 15.42
C GLY A 196 4.68 26.41 15.28
N GLY A 197 5.32 25.41 14.68
CA GLY A 197 4.74 24.07 14.48
C GLY A 197 3.84 23.97 13.25
N LEU A 198 3.18 22.83 13.10
CA LEU A 198 2.19 22.58 12.06
C LEU A 198 0.78 22.49 12.67
N PRO A 199 -0.25 23.04 12.03
CA PRO A 199 -1.62 22.86 12.48
C PRO A 199 -2.06 21.41 12.30
N LEU A 200 -3.04 20.97 13.10
CA LEU A 200 -3.61 19.64 12.94
C LEU A 200 -4.55 19.63 11.72
N ALA A 201 -4.19 18.89 10.68
CA ALA A 201 -5.11 18.63 9.58
C ALA A 201 -6.25 17.71 10.01
N GLU A 202 -7.44 17.98 9.49
CA GLU A 202 -8.56 17.06 9.56
C GLU A 202 -8.31 15.86 8.64
N ALA A 203 -8.61 14.66 9.14
CA ALA A 203 -8.49 13.42 8.38
C ALA A 203 -9.90 13.00 7.93
N GLU A 204 -10.04 12.75 6.64
CA GLU A 204 -11.24 12.16 6.03
C GLU A 204 -11.30 10.64 6.26
N PRO A 205 -12.47 9.99 6.16
CA PRO A 205 -12.60 8.54 6.28
C PRO A 205 -11.62 7.78 5.37
N GLY A 206 -10.96 6.76 5.92
CA GLY A 206 -9.94 6.00 5.20
C GLY A 206 -8.60 6.73 5.03
N SER A 207 -8.40 7.86 5.73
CA SER A 207 -7.13 8.58 5.81
C SER A 207 -6.55 8.56 7.22
N LEU A 208 -5.22 8.40 7.30
CA LEU A 208 -4.40 8.61 8.48
C LEU A 208 -3.42 9.74 8.20
N ILE A 209 -3.42 10.76 9.06
CA ILE A 209 -2.45 11.85 9.01
C ILE A 209 -1.60 11.84 10.28
N ALA A 210 -0.28 11.91 10.09
CA ALA A 210 0.74 11.77 11.11
C ALA A 210 1.71 12.94 11.12
N TYR A 211 2.15 13.33 12.32
CA TYR A 211 3.09 14.43 12.53
C TYR A 211 4.23 14.00 13.45
N ASN A 212 5.47 14.39 13.11
CA ASN A 212 6.64 14.11 13.95
C ASN A 212 6.64 14.93 15.26
N ALA A 213 6.00 16.11 15.29
CA ALA A 213 5.77 16.86 16.53
C ALA A 213 4.35 17.43 16.59
N ALA A 214 3.79 17.47 17.80
CA ALA A 214 2.46 18.01 18.03
C ALA A 214 2.36 19.49 17.61
N PRO A 215 1.19 19.95 17.12
CA PRO A 215 0.92 21.36 16.89
C PRO A 215 1.26 22.17 18.14
N ALA A 216 2.08 23.21 18.03
CA ALA A 216 2.29 24.11 19.15
C ALA A 216 1.03 24.98 19.27
N PRO A 217 0.37 25.06 20.45
CA PRO A 217 -0.56 26.15 20.68
C PRO A 217 0.22 27.45 20.53
N SER A 218 -0.32 28.41 19.78
CA SER A 218 0.22 29.76 19.69
C SER A 218 0.56 30.28 21.10
N ALA A 219 1.82 30.64 21.30
CA ALA A 219 2.41 31.25 22.50
C ALA A 219 2.48 30.39 23.78
N ARG A 220 3.53 29.57 23.90
CA ARG A 220 4.55 29.57 24.99
C ARG A 220 5.38 28.27 24.92
N PRO A 221 6.71 28.32 25.13
CA PRO A 221 7.49 27.10 25.32
C PRO A 221 7.04 26.44 26.63
N ARG A 222 6.51 25.21 26.58
CA ARG A 222 6.40 24.37 27.77
C ARG A 222 7.71 23.60 27.93
N PRO A 223 8.40 23.67 29.07
CA PRO A 223 9.58 22.85 29.31
C PRO A 223 9.13 21.43 29.66
N GLY A 224 9.50 20.47 28.82
CA GLY A 224 9.25 19.05 29.03
C GLY A 224 9.85 18.22 27.87
N PRO A 225 10.21 16.95 28.09
CA PRO A 225 10.86 16.14 27.07
C PRO A 225 9.93 15.95 25.86
N THR A 226 10.34 16.51 24.71
CA THR A 226 9.59 16.47 23.45
C THR A 226 9.69 15.08 22.82
N GLY A 227 8.58 14.35 22.86
CA GLY A 227 8.45 13.03 22.23
C GLY A 227 6.99 12.58 22.10
N LEU A 228 6.07 13.49 21.75
CA LEU A 228 4.66 13.15 21.56
C LEU A 228 4.31 13.17 20.07
N THR A 229 4.41 11.99 19.43
CA THR A 229 3.81 11.72 18.13
C THR A 229 2.29 11.75 18.27
N ARG A 230 1.60 12.54 17.44
CA ARG A 230 0.12 12.64 17.44
C ARG A 230 -0.41 12.09 16.12
N TRP A 231 -1.35 11.17 16.21
CA TRP A 231 -2.03 10.53 15.08
C TRP A 231 -3.52 10.89 15.12
N ARG A 232 -4.13 11.11 13.96
CA ARG A 232 -5.60 11.24 13.82
C ARG A 232 -6.09 10.22 12.80
N TRP A 233 -7.01 9.37 13.24
CA TRP A 233 -7.69 8.36 12.40
C TRP A 233 -9.16 8.74 12.23
N SER A 234 -9.66 8.70 11.01
CA SER A 234 -11.11 8.77 10.75
C SER A 234 -11.61 7.40 10.32
N ARG A 235 -12.64 6.91 11.02
CA ARG A 235 -13.38 5.69 10.63
C ARG A 235 -14.25 5.95 9.43
#